data_AF-A0A2W2KA62-F1
#
_entry.id   AF-A0A2W2KA62-F1
#
_cell.length_a   1.000
_cell.length_b   1.000
_cell.length_c   1.000
_cell.angle_alpha   90.00
_cell.angle_beta   90.00
_cell.angle_gamma   90.00
#
_symmetry.space_group_name_H-M   'P 1'
#
loop_
_entity.id
_entity.type
_entity.pdbx_description
1 polymer ?
#
loop_
_entity_poly.entity_id
_entity_poly.type
_entity_poly.pdbx_seq_one_letter_code
_entity_poly.pdbx_strand_id
1 'polypeptide(L)'
;TNIALLLRTHPEVTRNIERIVFMGGAVATGNATPVAEFNVWHDPEAAAVLLTAGVPITMYGLGVFQRVLVPEADVRRLCERGEPAARLAGRLLSHRSPATGNDVPYGGLGDAGTVCSVADPAGLTTHRLPVEVSLAPGPARGQTVVDLRPRPGEAELHGEAREQPLVDVALDVDAERYVKLFLATVEGPGND
;
A
#
# COMPACT_ATOMS: atom_id res chain seq x y z
N THR A 1 -9.27 -1.52 10.78
CA THR A 1 -9.93 -1.95 12.04
C THR A 1 -9.01 -2.60 13.06
N ASN A 2 -8.52 -3.84 12.86
CA ASN A 2 -7.84 -4.63 13.91
C ASN A 2 -6.63 -3.95 14.55
N ILE A 3 -5.75 -3.37 13.74
CA ILE A 3 -4.55 -2.68 14.24
C ILE A 3 -4.93 -1.44 15.07
N ALA A 4 -5.92 -0.65 14.62
CA ALA A 4 -6.42 0.48 15.40
C ALA A 4 -7.01 0.05 16.74
N LEU A 5 -7.76 -1.06 16.76
CA LEU A 5 -8.28 -1.62 18.00
C LEU A 5 -7.14 -1.98 18.97
N LEU A 6 -6.13 -2.72 18.49
CA LEU A 6 -4.93 -3.07 19.29
C LEU A 6 -4.26 -1.84 19.88
N LEU A 7 -4.00 -0.82 19.05
CA LEU A 7 -3.27 0.39 19.47
C LEU A 7 -4.09 1.24 20.47
N ARG A 8 -5.42 1.16 20.40
CA ARG A 8 -6.32 1.86 21.34
C ARG A 8 -6.51 1.10 22.64
N THR A 9 -6.55 -0.23 22.61
CA THR A 9 -6.77 -1.06 23.81
C THR A 9 -5.46 -1.33 24.56
N HIS A 10 -4.34 -1.39 23.85
CA HIS A 10 -3.01 -1.69 24.38
C HIS A 10 -1.96 -0.69 23.88
N PRO A 11 -2.08 0.61 24.21
CA PRO A 11 -1.14 1.64 23.73
C PRO A 11 0.32 1.36 24.09
N GLU A 12 0.57 0.61 25.17
CA GLU A 12 1.91 0.18 25.61
C GLU A 12 2.64 -0.73 24.62
N VAL A 13 1.95 -1.30 23.63
CA VAL A 13 2.58 -2.16 22.59
C VAL A 13 3.26 -1.33 21.51
N THR A 14 2.91 -0.05 21.35
CA THR A 14 3.50 0.85 20.33
C THR A 14 5.03 0.87 20.41
N ARG A 15 5.58 0.91 21.63
CA ARG A 15 7.03 0.88 21.89
C ARG A 15 7.74 -0.40 21.46
N ASN A 16 6.99 -1.48 21.22
CA ASN A 16 7.51 -2.78 20.80
C ASN A 16 7.34 -3.02 19.30
N ILE A 17 6.72 -2.09 18.57
CA ILE A 17 6.52 -2.17 17.13
C ILE A 17 7.62 -1.36 16.45
N GLU A 18 8.47 -2.04 15.67
CA GLU A 18 9.54 -1.37 14.91
C GLU A 18 8.97 -0.39 13.89
N ARG A 19 7.99 -0.84 13.10
CA ARG A 19 7.29 -0.04 12.08
C ARG A 19 6.01 -0.74 11.65
N ILE A 20 5.11 0.02 11.01
CA ILE A 20 3.93 -0.50 10.34
C ILE A 20 4.00 -0.11 8.86
N VAL A 21 3.97 -1.11 7.98
CA VAL A 21 3.74 -0.90 6.55
C VAL A 21 2.35 -1.40 6.23
N PHE A 22 1.51 -0.54 5.67
CA PHE A 22 0.16 -0.94 5.28
C PHE A 22 -0.08 -0.64 3.81
N MET A 23 -0.80 -1.55 3.14
CA MET A 23 -1.41 -1.27 1.85
C MET A 23 -2.65 -0.42 2.10
N GLY A 24 -2.67 0.79 1.59
CA GLY A 24 -3.87 1.60 1.61
C GLY A 24 -3.60 3.07 1.37
N GLY A 25 -4.67 3.80 1.08
CA GLY A 25 -4.60 5.22 0.76
C GLY A 25 -4.19 5.48 -0.69
N ALA A 26 -4.44 6.71 -1.12
CA ALA A 26 -4.11 7.20 -2.45
C ALA A 26 -3.65 8.66 -2.36
N VAL A 27 -2.55 8.97 -3.03
CA VAL A 27 -2.06 10.36 -3.17
C VAL A 27 -2.92 11.13 -4.17
N ALA A 28 -3.43 10.45 -5.19
CA ALA A 28 -4.25 11.02 -6.26
C ALA A 28 -5.63 10.36 -6.31
N THR A 29 -5.88 9.52 -7.31
CA THR A 29 -7.19 8.89 -7.53
C THR A 29 -7.38 7.68 -6.61
N GLY A 30 -8.57 7.53 -6.04
CA GLY A 30 -8.99 6.35 -5.30
C GLY A 30 -9.50 5.21 -6.20
N ASN A 31 -9.90 4.10 -5.58
CA ASN A 31 -10.54 2.96 -6.27
C ASN A 31 -11.90 2.56 -5.66
N ALA A 32 -12.20 2.94 -4.41
CA ALA A 32 -13.53 2.79 -3.82
C ALA A 32 -14.42 4.01 -4.11
N THR A 33 -13.82 5.19 -4.13
CA THR A 33 -14.43 6.44 -4.61
C THR A 33 -13.40 7.17 -5.50
N PRO A 34 -13.76 8.29 -6.15
CA PRO A 34 -12.79 9.07 -6.92
C PRO A 34 -11.53 9.48 -6.14
N VAL A 35 -11.61 9.57 -4.81
CA VAL A 35 -10.52 10.06 -3.95
C VAL A 35 -10.12 9.11 -2.81
N ALA A 36 -10.90 8.06 -2.54
CA ALA A 36 -10.64 7.13 -1.45
C ALA A 36 -10.23 5.75 -1.97
N GLU A 37 -9.16 5.21 -1.40
CA GLU A 37 -8.74 3.83 -1.60
C GLU A 37 -9.58 2.89 -0.70
N PHE A 38 -9.84 1.69 -1.21
CA PHE A 38 -10.74 0.68 -0.63
C PHE A 38 -10.51 0.37 0.84
N ASN A 39 -9.28 0.08 1.27
CA ASN A 39 -8.97 -0.27 2.66
C ASN A 39 -9.22 0.90 3.60
N VAL A 40 -8.80 2.11 3.21
CA VAL A 40 -9.06 3.32 4.00
C VAL A 40 -10.54 3.70 3.99
N TRP A 41 -11.23 3.53 2.86
CA TRP A 41 -12.65 3.84 2.73
C TRP A 41 -13.54 2.97 3.62
N HIS A 42 -13.20 1.68 3.80
CA HIS A 42 -13.97 0.78 4.64
C HIS A 42 -13.97 1.17 6.12
N ASP A 43 -12.85 1.71 6.61
CA ASP A 43 -12.70 2.10 8.02
C ASP A 43 -11.72 3.28 8.15
N PRO A 44 -12.13 4.49 7.76
CA PRO A 44 -11.26 5.66 7.78
C PRO A 44 -10.95 6.12 9.20
N GLU A 45 -11.82 5.84 10.17
CA GLU A 45 -11.55 6.05 11.60
C GLU A 45 -10.35 5.22 12.06
N ALA A 46 -10.29 3.93 11.70
CA ALA A 46 -9.14 3.10 12.02
C ALA A 46 -7.87 3.56 11.30
N ALA A 47 -7.97 4.03 10.06
CA ALA A 47 -6.83 4.59 9.36
C ALA A 47 -6.31 5.86 10.07
N ALA A 48 -7.19 6.77 10.50
CA ALA A 48 -6.81 7.96 11.26
C ALA A 48 -6.14 7.61 12.60
N VAL A 49 -6.65 6.60 13.33
CA VAL A 49 -6.02 6.09 14.55
C VAL A 49 -4.64 5.51 14.26
N LEU A 50 -4.49 4.75 13.16
CA LEU A 50 -3.21 4.19 12.77
C LEU A 50 -2.18 5.30 12.54
N LEU A 51 -2.51 6.32 11.73
CA LEU A 51 -1.57 7.40 11.40
C LEU A 51 -1.09 8.18 12.63
N THR A 52 -1.91 8.25 13.69
CA THR A 52 -1.61 8.99 14.92
C THR A 52 -1.05 8.11 16.04
N ALA A 53 -0.71 6.85 15.77
CA ALA A 53 -0.32 5.88 16.78
C ALA A 53 1.08 6.08 17.39
N GLY A 54 1.88 7.02 16.88
CA GLY A 54 3.25 7.26 17.34
C GLY A 54 4.25 6.16 16.98
N VAL A 55 3.92 5.33 15.99
CA VAL A 55 4.80 4.29 15.42
C VAL A 55 5.29 4.76 14.04
N PRO A 56 6.51 4.43 13.60
CA PRO A 56 6.94 4.68 12.23
C PRO A 56 6.00 3.99 11.24
N ILE A 57 5.42 4.74 10.29
CA ILE A 57 4.42 4.24 9.35
C ILE A 57 4.89 4.49 7.93
N THR A 58 4.81 3.45 7.10
CA THR A 58 4.95 3.54 5.66
C THR A 58 3.61 3.25 4.99
N MET A 59 3.15 4.18 4.17
CA MET A 59 1.94 4.03 3.36
C MET A 59 2.31 3.49 1.98
N TYR A 60 2.03 2.21 1.73
CA TYR A 60 2.08 1.60 0.41
C TYR A 60 0.74 1.89 -0.31
N GLY A 61 0.66 3.07 -0.92
CA GLY A 61 -0.57 3.58 -1.52
C GLY A 61 -0.90 2.96 -2.88
N LEU A 62 -2.10 3.27 -3.36
CA LEU A 62 -2.64 2.76 -4.62
C LEU A 62 -1.73 3.04 -5.83
N GLY A 63 -1.04 4.18 -5.83
CA GLY A 63 -0.14 4.58 -6.93
C GLY A 63 1.05 3.64 -7.14
N VAL A 64 1.63 3.07 -6.07
CA VAL A 64 2.67 2.04 -6.19
C VAL A 64 2.08 0.64 -6.35
N PHE A 65 0.95 0.36 -5.68
CA PHE A 65 0.23 -0.91 -5.79
C PHE A 65 -0.10 -1.30 -7.23
N GLN A 66 -0.55 -0.34 -8.04
CA GLN A 66 -0.96 -0.59 -9.42
C GLN A 66 0.22 -0.79 -10.40
N ARG A 67 1.45 -0.46 -10.00
CA ARG A 67 2.62 -0.45 -10.89
C ARG A 67 3.43 -1.74 -10.86
N VAL A 68 3.26 -2.58 -9.84
CA VAL A 68 4.00 -3.85 -9.73
C VAL A 68 3.23 -4.95 -10.45
N LEU A 69 3.61 -5.16 -11.71
CA LEU A 69 2.96 -6.08 -12.64
C LEU A 69 3.91 -7.23 -13.00
N VAL A 70 3.47 -8.46 -12.78
CA VAL A 70 4.19 -9.68 -13.16
C VAL A 70 3.97 -9.96 -14.66
N PRO A 71 5.04 -10.12 -15.46
CA PRO A 71 4.95 -10.48 -16.88
C PRO A 71 4.10 -11.73 -17.14
N GLU A 72 3.30 -11.72 -18.21
CA GLU A 72 2.49 -12.90 -18.59
C GLU A 72 3.33 -14.17 -18.75
N ALA A 73 4.54 -14.07 -19.30
CA ALA A 73 5.44 -15.21 -19.43
C ALA A 73 5.74 -15.85 -18.06
N ASP A 74 5.98 -15.04 -17.03
CA ASP A 74 6.22 -15.52 -15.67
C ASP A 74 4.95 -16.09 -15.04
N VAL A 75 3.79 -15.45 -15.24
CA VAL A 75 2.51 -15.97 -14.74
C VAL A 75 2.20 -17.35 -15.35
N ARG A 76 2.38 -17.52 -16.67
CA ARG A 76 2.21 -18.81 -17.35
C ARG A 76 3.20 -19.85 -16.84
N ARG A 77 4.47 -19.47 -16.72
CA ARG A 77 5.54 -20.34 -16.19
C ARG A 77 5.21 -20.81 -14.78
N LEU A 78 4.70 -19.95 -13.89
CA LEU A 78 4.24 -20.31 -12.55
C LEU A 78 3.07 -21.30 -12.60
N CYS A 79 2.08 -21.09 -13.48
CA CYS A 79 0.94 -22.00 -13.64
C CYS A 79 1.34 -23.43 -14.06
N GLU A 80 2.47 -23.58 -14.75
CA GLU A 80 2.98 -24.85 -15.26
C GLU A 80 3.91 -25.57 -14.27
N ARG A 81 4.27 -24.92 -13.15
CA ARG A 81 5.13 -25.52 -12.12
C ARG A 81 4.51 -26.76 -11.47
N GLY A 82 5.36 -27.73 -11.14
CA GLY A 82 4.99 -28.92 -10.38
C GLY A 82 4.73 -28.61 -8.90
N GLU A 83 5.43 -27.60 -8.36
CA GLU A 83 5.33 -27.17 -6.97
C GLU A 83 3.96 -26.52 -6.68
N PRO A 84 3.19 -27.03 -5.70
CA PRO A 84 1.83 -26.52 -5.44
C PRO A 84 1.75 -25.03 -5.12
N ALA A 85 2.74 -24.49 -4.39
CA ALA A 85 2.78 -23.09 -4.01
C ALA A 85 3.00 -22.16 -5.21
N ALA A 86 4.02 -22.44 -6.04
CA ALA A 86 4.31 -21.69 -7.26
C ALA A 86 3.12 -21.73 -8.23
N ARG A 87 2.51 -22.92 -8.40
CA ARG A 87 1.32 -23.09 -9.24
C ARG A 87 0.11 -22.31 -8.74
N LEU A 88 -0.10 -22.27 -7.43
CA LEU A 88 -1.17 -21.46 -6.83
C LEU A 88 -0.93 -19.97 -7.07
N ALA A 89 0.31 -19.49 -6.87
CA ALA A 89 0.67 -18.11 -7.14
C ALA A 89 0.39 -17.73 -8.60
N GLY A 90 0.80 -18.56 -9.56
CA GLY A 90 0.49 -18.36 -10.98
C GLY A 90 -1.01 -18.28 -11.25
N ARG A 91 -1.82 -19.18 -10.65
CA ARG A 91 -3.27 -19.16 -10.82
C ARG A 91 -3.93 -17.91 -10.25
N LEU A 92 -3.49 -17.44 -9.08
CA LEU A 92 -3.99 -16.21 -8.49
C LEU A 92 -3.63 -14.99 -9.34
N LEU A 93 -2.39 -14.90 -9.81
CA LEU A 93 -1.94 -13.84 -10.72
C LEU A 93 -2.65 -13.88 -12.08
N SER A 94 -3.07 -15.06 -12.54
CA SER A 94 -3.82 -15.23 -13.77
C SER A 94 -5.31 -14.85 -13.64
N HIS A 95 -5.81 -14.68 -12.41
CA HIS A 95 -7.21 -14.39 -12.16
C HIS A 95 -7.55 -12.98 -12.64
N ARG A 96 -8.58 -12.87 -13.48
CA ARG A 96 -9.00 -11.62 -14.11
C ARG A 96 -10.29 -11.12 -13.47
N SER A 97 -10.31 -9.85 -13.08
CA SER A 97 -11.58 -9.19 -12.79
C SER A 97 -12.37 -9.01 -14.10
N PRO A 98 -13.65 -9.37 -14.16
CA PRO A 98 -14.50 -9.10 -15.32
C PRO A 98 -14.58 -7.61 -15.70
N ALA A 99 -14.27 -6.71 -14.75
CA ALA A 99 -14.39 -5.27 -14.91
C ALA A 99 -13.22 -4.60 -15.67
N THR A 100 -12.06 -5.26 -15.80
CA THR A 100 -10.83 -4.65 -16.36
C THR A 100 -10.60 -4.90 -17.85
N GLY A 101 -11.59 -5.48 -18.55
CA GLY A 101 -11.45 -5.79 -19.98
C GLY A 101 -10.38 -6.85 -20.28
N ASN A 102 -10.13 -7.10 -21.57
CA ASN A 102 -9.23 -8.14 -22.05
C ASN A 102 -7.77 -7.68 -22.28
N ASP A 103 -7.46 -6.39 -22.11
CA ASP A 103 -6.23 -5.78 -22.65
C ASP A 103 -5.13 -5.51 -21.60
N VAL A 104 -4.89 -6.41 -20.65
CA VAL A 104 -3.66 -6.34 -19.83
C VAL A 104 -2.92 -7.69 -19.81
N PRO A 105 -1.72 -7.77 -20.44
CA PRO A 105 -0.92 -9.00 -20.50
C PRO A 105 -0.05 -9.20 -19.23
N TYR A 106 -0.59 -8.89 -18.04
CA TYR A 106 0.18 -8.92 -16.78
C TYR A 106 -0.71 -9.26 -15.57
N GLY A 107 -0.13 -9.85 -14.52
CA GLY A 107 -0.78 -10.08 -13.22
C GLY A 107 -0.31 -9.08 -12.16
N GLY A 108 -1.22 -8.34 -11.53
CA GLY A 108 -0.87 -7.40 -10.48
C GLY A 108 -0.41 -8.11 -9.21
N LEU A 109 0.76 -7.73 -8.67
CA LEU A 109 1.31 -8.33 -7.45
C LEU A 109 0.45 -8.00 -6.21
N GLY A 110 -0.26 -6.87 -6.25
CA GLY A 110 -1.20 -6.46 -5.23
C GLY A 110 -0.55 -6.34 -3.85
N ASP A 111 -1.21 -6.89 -2.82
CA ASP A 111 -0.75 -6.83 -1.42
C ASP A 111 0.59 -7.52 -1.19
N ALA A 112 0.98 -8.48 -2.05
CA ALA A 112 2.30 -9.09 -1.95
C ALA A 112 3.43 -8.07 -2.22
N GLY A 113 3.16 -6.99 -2.96
CA GLY A 113 4.10 -5.88 -3.12
C GLY A 113 4.37 -5.15 -1.80
N THR A 114 3.38 -5.03 -0.93
CA THR A 114 3.55 -4.47 0.42
C THR A 114 4.50 -5.34 1.24
N VAL A 115 4.34 -6.67 1.18
CA VAL A 115 5.26 -7.61 1.84
C VAL A 115 6.68 -7.53 1.25
N CYS A 116 6.80 -7.41 -0.07
CA CYS A 116 8.09 -7.19 -0.74
C CYS A 116 8.77 -5.92 -0.22
N SER A 117 8.03 -4.83 0.01
CA SER A 117 8.60 -3.60 0.58
C SER A 117 9.00 -3.70 2.05
N VAL A 118 8.41 -4.64 2.79
CA VAL A 118 8.90 -4.97 4.13
C VAL A 118 10.23 -5.69 4.04
N ALA A 119 10.34 -6.70 3.18
CA ALA A 119 11.55 -7.49 3.00
C ALA A 119 12.70 -6.71 2.35
N ASP A 120 12.37 -5.78 1.45
CA ASP A 120 13.32 -4.99 0.67
C ASP A 120 12.85 -3.52 0.53
N PRO A 121 13.07 -2.70 1.59
CA PRO A 121 12.61 -1.32 1.61
C PRO A 121 13.25 -0.44 0.53
N ALA A 122 14.42 -0.82 0.00
CA ALA A 122 15.13 -0.07 -1.03
C ALA A 122 14.40 -0.06 -2.38
N GLY A 123 13.43 -0.96 -2.58
CA GLY A 123 12.57 -0.94 -3.77
C GLY A 123 11.50 0.17 -3.76
N LEU A 124 11.32 0.89 -2.65
CA LEU A 124 10.44 2.06 -2.59
C LEU A 124 11.24 3.36 -2.59
N THR A 125 10.74 4.35 -3.32
CA THR A 125 11.08 5.76 -3.05
C THR A 125 10.00 6.34 -2.16
N THR A 126 10.36 6.67 -0.92
CA THR A 126 9.45 7.23 0.08
C THR A 126 9.78 8.68 0.39
N HIS A 127 8.75 9.45 0.71
CA HIS A 127 8.90 10.80 1.26
C HIS A 127 8.12 10.89 2.56
N ARG A 128 8.75 11.45 3.59
CA ARG A 128 8.11 11.70 4.88
C ARG A 128 7.23 12.93 4.78
N LEU A 129 5.92 12.72 4.72
CA LEU A 129 4.93 13.76 4.40
C LEU A 129 3.82 13.82 5.45
N PRO A 130 3.20 14.99 5.67
CA PRO A 130 1.98 15.10 6.45
C PRO A 130 0.83 14.35 5.77
N VAL A 131 0.13 13.51 6.53
CA VAL A 131 -1.03 12.75 6.01
C VAL A 131 -2.19 12.78 6.99
N GLU A 132 -3.37 13.15 6.53
CA GLU A 132 -4.60 13.07 7.29
C GLU A 132 -5.63 12.19 6.57
N VAL A 133 -6.60 11.65 7.32
CA VAL A 133 -7.75 10.95 6.73
C VAL A 133 -8.98 11.81 6.89
N SER A 134 -9.68 12.08 5.80
CA SER A 134 -10.95 12.81 5.83
C SER A 134 -12.05 11.93 6.43
N LEU A 135 -12.54 12.30 7.62
CA LEU A 135 -13.56 11.53 8.35
C LEU A 135 -14.97 12.06 8.14
N ALA A 136 -15.11 13.34 7.79
CA ALA A 136 -16.41 13.98 7.65
C ALA A 136 -17.26 13.28 6.57
N PRO A 137 -18.57 13.13 6.77
CA PRO A 137 -19.46 12.63 5.73
C PRO A 137 -19.35 13.50 4.46
N GLY A 138 -19.34 12.86 3.30
CA GLY A 138 -19.29 13.55 2.02
C GLY A 138 -18.42 12.84 0.99
N PRO A 139 -18.22 13.46 -0.19
CA PRO A 139 -17.52 12.85 -1.32
C PRO A 139 -16.04 12.57 -1.03
N ALA A 140 -15.45 13.27 -0.04
CA ALA A 140 -14.06 13.11 0.36
C ALA A 140 -13.85 12.13 1.51
N ARG A 141 -14.91 11.50 2.05
CA ARG A 141 -14.76 10.58 3.19
C ARG A 141 -13.84 9.41 2.82
N GLY A 142 -12.82 9.18 3.65
CA GLY A 142 -11.80 8.17 3.45
C GLY A 142 -10.66 8.57 2.51
N GLN A 143 -10.63 9.83 2.05
CA GLN A 143 -9.46 10.36 1.35
C GLN A 143 -8.27 10.45 2.32
N THR A 144 -7.13 9.92 1.91
CA THR A 144 -5.83 10.26 2.50
C THR A 144 -5.34 11.58 1.93
N VAL A 145 -5.47 12.66 2.69
CA VAL A 145 -5.00 13.99 2.34
C VAL A 145 -3.49 14.04 2.58
N VAL A 146 -2.72 13.89 1.51
CA VAL A 146 -1.25 13.93 1.54
C VAL A 146 -0.79 15.32 1.14
N ASP A 147 -0.08 16.01 2.03
CA ASP A 147 0.44 17.34 1.72
C ASP A 147 1.74 17.25 0.91
N LEU A 148 1.65 17.60 -0.37
CA LEU A 148 2.78 17.66 -1.31
C LEU A 148 3.26 19.10 -1.58
N ARG A 149 2.71 20.09 -0.87
CA ARG A 149 3.04 21.49 -1.14
C ARG A 149 4.52 21.74 -0.80
N PRO A 150 5.27 22.46 -1.65
CA PRO A 150 6.68 22.77 -1.40
C PRO A 150 6.88 23.93 -0.43
N ARG A 151 5.80 24.62 -0.05
CA ARG A 151 5.80 25.82 0.78
C ARG A 151 4.59 25.81 1.71
N PRO A 152 4.66 26.53 2.84
CA PRO A 152 3.53 26.68 3.74
C PRO A 152 2.28 27.19 3.04
N GLY A 153 1.11 26.69 3.45
CA GLY A 153 -0.18 27.19 2.99
C GLY A 153 -0.63 28.45 3.73
N GLU A 154 -1.63 29.13 3.18
CA GLU A 154 -2.26 30.30 3.82
C GLU A 154 -2.73 30.01 5.25
N ALA A 155 -3.33 28.84 5.49
CA ALA A 155 -3.74 28.43 6.83
C ALA A 155 -2.58 28.49 7.84
N GLU A 156 -1.39 28.03 7.47
CA GLU A 156 -0.21 28.08 8.34
C GLU A 156 0.29 29.51 8.53
N LEU A 157 0.30 30.32 7.46
CA LEU A 157 0.69 31.73 7.52
C LEU A 157 -0.24 32.56 8.42
N HIS A 158 -1.50 32.15 8.54
CA HIS A 158 -2.52 32.77 9.38
C HIS A 158 -2.69 32.11 10.76
N GLY A 159 -1.80 31.18 11.15
CA GLY A 159 -1.83 30.55 12.48
C GLY A 159 -2.92 29.48 12.66
N GLU A 160 -3.51 29.00 11.57
CA GLU A 160 -4.49 27.90 11.52
C GLU A 160 -3.84 26.55 11.18
N ALA A 161 -2.51 26.45 11.34
CA ALA A 161 -1.79 25.19 11.16
C ALA A 161 -2.33 24.12 12.11
N ARG A 162 -2.53 22.91 11.58
CA ARG A 162 -2.93 21.74 12.36
C ARG A 162 -1.72 20.82 12.51
N GLU A 163 -1.63 20.16 13.66
CA GLU A 163 -0.66 19.08 13.83
C GLU A 163 -1.10 17.88 12.98
N GLN A 164 -0.19 17.41 12.14
CA GLN A 164 -0.44 16.32 11.20
C GLN A 164 0.61 15.22 11.42
N PRO A 165 0.21 13.94 11.40
CA PRO A 165 1.18 12.87 11.54
C PRO A 165 2.05 12.81 10.28
N LEU A 166 3.34 12.57 10.50
CA LEU A 166 4.30 12.37 9.42
C LEU A 166 4.38 10.88 9.07
N VAL A 167 4.14 10.57 7.81
CA VAL A 167 4.10 9.21 7.27
C VAL A 167 5.10 9.10 6.13
N ASP A 168 5.82 7.98 6.05
CA ASP A 168 6.63 7.67 4.88
C ASP A 168 5.71 7.22 3.75
N VAL A 169 5.40 8.12 2.83
CA VAL A 169 4.52 7.85 1.69
C VAL A 169 5.34 7.30 0.53
N ALA A 170 5.00 6.10 0.06
CA ALA A 170 5.60 5.52 -1.13
C ALA A 170 5.11 6.25 -2.39
N LEU A 171 6.01 6.96 -3.07
CA LEU A 171 5.71 7.71 -4.29
C LEU A 171 6.22 7.00 -5.56
N ASP A 172 7.23 6.15 -5.44
CA ASP A 172 7.74 5.34 -6.54
C ASP A 172 8.12 3.94 -6.09
N VAL A 173 8.15 3.01 -7.05
CA VAL A 173 8.49 1.60 -6.82
C VAL A 173 9.32 1.04 -7.96
N ASP A 174 10.41 0.34 -7.60
CA ASP A 174 11.15 -0.53 -8.51
C ASP A 174 10.36 -1.83 -8.69
N ALA A 175 9.47 -1.81 -9.68
CA ALA A 175 8.58 -2.93 -9.97
C ALA A 175 9.35 -4.20 -10.36
N GLU A 176 10.44 -4.07 -11.12
CA GLU A 176 11.26 -5.21 -11.53
C GLU A 176 11.89 -5.90 -10.32
N ARG A 177 12.43 -5.11 -9.39
CA ARG A 177 13.01 -5.61 -8.14
C ARG A 177 12.00 -6.40 -7.32
N TYR A 178 10.76 -5.92 -7.20
CA TYR A 178 9.71 -6.63 -6.45
C TYR A 178 9.18 -7.85 -7.17
N VAL A 179 9.02 -7.79 -8.49
CA VAL A 179 8.68 -8.98 -9.28
C VAL A 179 9.76 -10.05 -9.11
N LYS A 180 11.04 -9.69 -9.23
CA LYS A 180 12.16 -10.62 -9.05
C LYS A 180 12.20 -11.22 -7.65
N LEU A 181 12.03 -10.40 -6.62
CA LEU A 181 11.97 -10.86 -5.22
C LEU A 181 10.82 -11.84 -5.01
N PHE A 182 9.64 -11.51 -5.51
CA PHE A 182 8.46 -12.37 -5.41
C PHE A 182 8.68 -13.71 -6.12
N LEU A 183 9.12 -13.69 -7.39
CA LEU A 183 9.36 -14.90 -8.18
C LEU A 183 10.39 -15.82 -7.52
N ALA A 184 11.53 -15.27 -7.09
CA ALA A 184 12.55 -16.02 -6.38
C ALA A 184 12.03 -16.66 -5.08
N THR A 185 11.09 -16.00 -4.40
CA THR A 185 10.50 -16.51 -3.15
C THR A 185 9.51 -17.65 -3.41
N VAL A 186 8.61 -17.50 -4.40
CA VAL A 186 7.55 -18.50 -4.66
C VAL A 186 8.04 -19.71 -5.43
N GLU A 187 9.10 -19.56 -6.22
CA GLU A 187 9.73 -20.67 -6.96
C GLU A 187 10.67 -21.50 -6.08
N GLY A 188 11.16 -20.91 -4.99
CA GLY A 188 12.11 -21.54 -4.08
C GLY A 188 13.52 -21.64 -4.67
N PRO A 189 14.49 -22.19 -3.91
CA PRO A 189 15.78 -22.54 -4.47
C PRO A 189 15.54 -23.61 -5.56
N GLY A 190 15.92 -23.30 -6.80
CA GLY A 190 15.85 -24.28 -7.88
C GLY A 190 16.54 -25.56 -7.47
N ASN A 191 15.88 -26.70 -7.69
CA ASN A 191 16.57 -27.98 -7.75
C ASN A 191 17.41 -27.98 -9.04
N ASP A 192 18.57 -27.32 -8.99
CA ASP A 192 19.68 -27.57 -9.92
C ASP A 192 20.65 -28.58 -9.28
#